data_AF-K4AIQ0-F1
#
_entry.id   AF-K4AIQ0-F1
#
_cell.length_a   1.000
_cell.length_b   1.000
_cell.length_c   1.000
_cell.angle_alpha   90.00
_cell.angle_beta   90.00
_cell.angle_gamma   90.00
#
_symmetry.space_group_name_H-M   'P 1'
#
loop_
_entity.id
_entity.type
_entity.pdbx_description
1 polymer ?
#
loop_
_entity_poly.entity_id
_entity_poly.type
_entity_poly.pdbx_seq_one_letter_code
_entity_poly.pdbx_strand_id
1 'polypeptide(L)'
;STGGGFRRHGRRLVLLRRGGTGGERTRRRSSLIFHCTNEANVLTEDGTLDADATDDETDLETDTDDTIDADGDTEDELESSLPEDVEWIKHQPLPYPSDALEPYISKETVEQHWVVHQQMHVDRLNGMIGGSEWEGMSLGQMMLSSFNEGREQPHPPFFHAAQVWNHDFYWRSMKPGGGGKPPERLLKFINRDFGSYEHMLQQFMDAALTQFGSGWVWLSYKESKLPYVKSRSPIPSDNYGRLVISKTPNAINPLVWGHSHAYYLDYEDRRADYVAAVLEKLVSWEVVESRLTKAVQRAVERDGYLRKRVLKKRHLAQANGQDRARSRTPREAR
;
A
#
# COMPACT_ATOMS: atom_id res chain seq x y z
N SER A 1 64.92 20.12 19.14
CA SER A 1 64.98 20.89 20.40
C SER A 1 63.56 21.10 20.88
N THR A 2 63.23 20.45 22.00
CA THR A 2 62.13 20.68 22.96
C THR A 2 60.74 21.14 22.49
N GLY A 3 59.72 20.35 22.82
CA GLY A 3 58.40 20.90 23.18
C GLY A 3 57.21 19.94 23.07
N GLY A 4 56.59 19.60 24.21
CA GLY A 4 55.14 19.29 24.27
C GLY A 4 54.75 17.87 24.67
N GLY A 5 54.61 17.63 25.98
CA GLY A 5 54.13 16.35 26.54
C GLY A 5 52.65 16.08 26.27
N PHE A 6 52.36 14.87 25.78
CA PHE A 6 51.01 14.32 25.66
C PHE A 6 50.52 13.77 27.01
N ARG A 7 49.51 14.42 27.61
CA ARG A 7 48.75 13.85 28.74
C ARG A 7 47.77 12.81 28.21
N ARG A 8 48.00 11.55 28.59
CA ARG A 8 47.04 10.45 28.48
C ARG A 8 45.94 10.61 29.53
N HIS A 9 44.68 10.65 29.11
CA HIS A 9 43.53 10.41 29.99
C HIS A 9 42.73 9.23 29.43
N GLY A 10 43.03 8.04 29.94
CA GLY A 10 42.20 6.86 29.77
C GLY A 10 40.93 7.03 30.61
N ARG A 11 39.76 7.02 29.96
CA ARG A 11 38.49 6.82 30.66
C ARG A 11 38.14 5.34 30.61
N ARG A 12 38.04 4.77 31.81
CA ARG A 12 37.65 3.40 32.13
C ARG A 12 36.32 3.03 31.48
N LEU A 13 36.32 1.87 30.84
CA LEU A 13 35.14 1.04 30.59
C LEU A 13 34.56 0.64 31.95
N VAL A 14 33.30 1.00 32.23
CA VAL A 14 32.55 0.44 33.35
C VAL A 14 31.56 -0.57 32.78
N LEU A 15 31.93 -1.84 32.90
CA LEU A 15 31.06 -2.98 32.69
C LEU A 15 30.09 -3.04 33.88
N LEU A 16 28.78 -2.87 33.66
CA LEU A 16 27.77 -3.09 34.70
C LEU A 16 27.01 -4.39 34.40
N ARG A 17 27.13 -5.27 35.38
CA ARG A 17 26.78 -6.69 35.38
C ARG A 17 25.28 -6.86 35.56
N ARG A 18 24.77 -7.88 34.86
CA ARG A 18 23.41 -8.45 34.89
C ARG A 18 23.03 -8.89 36.31
N GLY A 19 21.82 -8.56 36.75
CA GLY A 19 21.20 -9.06 37.98
C GLY A 19 19.74 -8.60 38.07
N GLY A 20 18.80 -9.54 37.88
CA GLY A 20 17.38 -9.27 37.72
C GLY A 20 16.59 -9.25 39.03
N THR A 21 15.33 -8.82 38.90
CA THR A 21 14.07 -9.40 39.42
C THR A 21 13.03 -8.28 39.51
N GLY A 22 11.83 -8.50 38.98
CA GLY A 22 10.68 -7.63 39.25
C GLY A 22 9.72 -7.43 38.08
N GLY A 23 8.69 -8.27 38.02
CA GLY A 23 7.32 -7.83 37.75
C GLY A 23 6.95 -7.47 36.31
N GLU A 24 6.54 -8.49 35.57
CA GLU A 24 5.25 -8.53 34.84
C GLU A 24 4.58 -7.18 34.53
N ARG A 25 4.74 -6.71 33.29
CA ARG A 25 3.76 -5.84 32.61
C ARG A 25 3.84 -6.09 31.10
N THR A 26 3.17 -7.16 30.70
CA THR A 26 2.51 -7.29 29.40
C THR A 26 1.76 -5.99 29.07
N ARG A 27 2.34 -5.11 28.26
CA ARG A 27 1.58 -4.07 27.57
C ARG A 27 1.17 -4.61 26.21
N ARG A 28 -0.06 -5.16 26.19
CA ARG A 28 -0.89 -5.35 25.00
C ARG A 28 -0.75 -4.14 24.06
N ARG A 29 0.08 -4.29 23.03
CA ARG A 29 0.01 -3.58 21.74
C ARG A 29 -0.54 -4.51 20.66
N SER A 30 -1.45 -5.39 21.08
CA SER A 30 -2.24 -6.25 20.22
C SER A 30 -3.69 -5.78 20.29
N SER A 31 -4.42 -5.95 19.18
CA SER A 31 -5.76 -5.46 18.84
C SER A 31 -5.81 -4.06 18.20
N LEU A 32 -5.63 -4.04 16.87
CA LEU A 32 -6.53 -3.40 15.89
C LEU A 32 -5.97 -3.37 14.44
N ILE A 33 -5.00 -4.24 14.09
CA ILE A 33 -4.52 -4.38 12.69
C ILE A 33 -4.78 -5.79 12.11
N PHE A 34 -5.31 -6.72 12.90
CA PHE A 34 -5.57 -8.09 12.44
C PHE A 34 -7.07 -8.35 12.35
N HIS A 35 -7.66 -7.96 11.22
CA HIS A 35 -8.82 -8.62 10.64
C HIS A 35 -8.79 -8.41 9.13
N CYS A 36 -7.86 -9.10 8.47
CA CYS A 36 -7.96 -9.57 7.09
C CYS A 36 -7.17 -10.89 7.08
N THR A 37 -7.85 -11.98 7.39
CA THR A 37 -7.32 -13.33 7.22
C THR A 37 -7.57 -13.76 5.78
N ASN A 38 -6.49 -14.12 5.10
CA ASN A 38 -6.43 -15.22 4.14
C ASN A 38 -6.85 -15.02 2.67
N GLU A 39 -6.51 -13.87 2.07
CA GLU A 39 -6.38 -13.83 0.61
C GLU A 39 -5.01 -13.26 0.22
N ALA A 40 -4.22 -14.10 -0.45
CA ALA A 40 -2.95 -13.73 -1.03
C ALA A 40 -3.21 -12.61 -2.06
N ASN A 41 -2.70 -11.41 -1.77
CA ASN A 41 -2.68 -10.22 -2.64
C ASN A 41 -3.86 -9.25 -2.62
N VAL A 42 -4.58 -9.14 -1.52
CA VAL A 42 -5.70 -8.17 -1.47
C VAL A 42 -5.21 -6.72 -1.45
N LEU A 43 -5.25 -6.10 -2.62
CA LEU A 43 -5.39 -4.66 -2.82
C LEU A 43 -6.79 -4.20 -2.35
N THR A 44 -7.20 -4.53 -1.13
CA THR A 44 -8.53 -4.28 -0.54
C THR A 44 -9.70 -4.68 -1.46
N GLU A 45 -10.26 -5.86 -1.22
CA GLU A 45 -11.32 -6.57 -1.97
C GLU A 45 -12.55 -5.75 -2.38
N ASP A 46 -12.77 -4.52 -1.92
CA ASP A 46 -13.91 -3.70 -2.39
C ASP A 46 -13.69 -3.09 -3.80
N GLY A 47 -13.00 -3.79 -4.70
CA GLY A 47 -12.48 -3.29 -5.98
C GLY A 47 -13.12 -3.87 -7.26
N THR A 48 -14.00 -4.87 -7.16
CA THR A 48 -14.76 -5.38 -8.31
C THR A 48 -16.14 -4.73 -8.33
N LEU A 49 -16.44 -3.99 -9.40
CA LEU A 49 -17.82 -3.70 -9.76
C LEU A 49 -18.34 -4.95 -10.46
N ASP A 50 -19.22 -5.69 -9.80
CA ASP A 50 -20.04 -6.69 -10.49
C ASP A 50 -21.00 -5.94 -11.42
N ALA A 51 -20.61 -5.83 -12.67
CA ALA A 51 -21.45 -5.37 -13.76
C ALA A 51 -21.87 -6.58 -14.60
N ASP A 52 -22.72 -7.43 -14.03
CA ASP A 52 -23.85 -8.06 -14.71
C ASP A 52 -24.61 -8.96 -13.72
N ALA A 53 -25.63 -8.37 -13.07
CA ALA A 53 -26.73 -9.15 -12.52
C ALA A 53 -27.83 -9.14 -13.59
N THR A 54 -27.80 -10.15 -14.46
CA THR A 54 -29.00 -10.57 -15.18
C THR A 54 -29.46 -11.87 -14.52
N ASP A 55 -30.52 -11.74 -13.72
CA ASP A 55 -31.32 -12.84 -13.25
C ASP A 55 -31.92 -13.54 -14.48
N ASP A 56 -31.58 -14.81 -14.71
CA ASP A 56 -32.44 -15.70 -15.47
C ASP A 56 -32.42 -17.09 -14.81
N GLU A 57 -33.42 -17.29 -13.96
CA GLU A 57 -33.81 -18.59 -13.42
C GLU A 57 -34.39 -19.44 -14.57
N THR A 58 -33.72 -20.55 -14.90
CA THR A 58 -34.38 -21.65 -15.60
C THR A 58 -33.99 -22.98 -14.99
N ASP A 59 -34.95 -23.53 -14.24
CA ASP A 59 -35.05 -24.94 -13.86
C ASP A 59 -35.07 -25.84 -15.10
N LEU A 60 -34.17 -26.82 -15.18
CA LEU A 60 -34.43 -28.06 -15.92
C LEU A 60 -33.73 -29.24 -15.22
N GLU A 61 -34.54 -30.06 -14.56
CA GLU A 61 -34.23 -31.44 -14.21
C GLU A 61 -34.06 -32.29 -15.47
N THR A 62 -33.07 -33.19 -15.48
CA THR A 62 -33.22 -34.53 -16.09
C THR A 62 -32.29 -35.53 -15.40
N ASP A 63 -32.92 -36.56 -14.82
CA ASP A 63 -32.41 -37.86 -14.42
C ASP A 63 -31.72 -38.64 -15.56
N THR A 64 -30.72 -39.46 -15.21
CA THR A 64 -30.43 -40.87 -15.64
C THR A 64 -28.94 -41.14 -15.38
N ASP A 65 -28.52 -41.99 -14.45
CA ASP A 65 -28.60 -43.46 -14.35
C ASP A 65 -27.23 -44.11 -14.66
N ASP A 66 -26.75 -44.85 -13.65
CA ASP A 66 -25.80 -45.97 -13.59
C ASP A 66 -24.62 -46.10 -14.57
N THR A 67 -23.41 -46.28 -14.01
CA THR A 67 -22.79 -47.63 -13.91
C THR A 67 -21.48 -47.59 -13.12
N ILE A 68 -21.40 -48.52 -12.17
CA ILE A 68 -20.22 -48.97 -11.43
C ILE A 68 -19.46 -49.93 -12.34
N ASP A 69 -18.14 -49.79 -12.44
CA ASP A 69 -17.26 -50.93 -12.67
C ASP A 69 -15.91 -50.69 -11.97
N ALA A 70 -15.49 -51.73 -11.26
CA ALA A 70 -14.27 -51.84 -10.49
C ALA A 70 -13.27 -52.75 -11.21
N ASP A 71 -12.01 -52.63 -10.77
CA ASP A 71 -10.88 -53.55 -10.90
C ASP A 71 -9.83 -53.27 -11.99
N GLY A 72 -8.57 -53.17 -11.55
CA GLY A 72 -7.39 -53.36 -12.39
C GLY A 72 -6.13 -52.64 -11.93
N ASP A 73 -5.41 -53.23 -10.96
CA ASP A 73 -4.04 -52.89 -10.54
C ASP A 73 -3.08 -52.60 -11.70
N THR A 74 -2.19 -51.59 -11.56
CA THR A 74 -0.73 -51.79 -11.67
C THR A 74 0.08 -50.51 -11.36
N GLU A 75 1.05 -50.73 -10.46
CA GLU A 75 2.40 -50.17 -10.42
C GLU A 75 2.66 -48.79 -9.76
N ASP A 76 3.38 -48.91 -8.64
CA ASP A 76 4.19 -47.92 -7.97
C ASP A 76 4.92 -46.95 -8.93
N GLU A 77 4.37 -45.76 -9.10
CA GLU A 77 5.20 -44.56 -9.22
C GLU A 77 5.16 -43.83 -7.89
N LEU A 78 6.22 -44.07 -7.11
CA LEU A 78 6.60 -43.27 -5.96
C LEU A 78 7.12 -41.92 -6.50
N GLU A 79 6.23 -41.18 -7.15
CA GLU A 79 6.44 -39.80 -7.56
C GLU A 79 6.59 -39.01 -6.27
N SER A 80 7.78 -38.44 -6.08
CA SER A 80 8.05 -37.62 -4.92
C SER A 80 7.15 -36.40 -5.01
N SER A 81 6.00 -36.46 -4.35
CA SER A 81 5.13 -35.32 -4.09
C SER A 81 5.85 -34.40 -3.10
N LEU A 82 6.91 -33.75 -3.57
CA LEU A 82 7.32 -32.46 -3.04
C LEU A 82 6.08 -31.57 -3.22
N PRO A 83 5.61 -30.88 -2.17
CA PRO A 83 4.45 -30.01 -2.32
C PRO A 83 4.75 -29.03 -3.46
N GLU A 84 3.76 -28.86 -4.36
CA GLU A 84 3.75 -27.81 -5.37
C GLU A 84 4.37 -26.54 -4.78
N ASP A 85 5.31 -25.92 -5.50
CA ASP A 85 6.03 -24.72 -5.06
C ASP A 85 5.05 -23.74 -4.41
N VAL A 86 5.13 -23.58 -3.09
CA VAL A 86 4.14 -22.80 -2.34
C VAL A 86 4.30 -21.33 -2.71
N GLU A 87 3.47 -20.83 -3.63
CA GLU A 87 3.44 -19.42 -3.99
C GLU A 87 2.64 -18.61 -2.96
N TRP A 88 3.34 -17.90 -2.06
CA TRP A 88 2.70 -17.01 -1.08
C TRP A 88 2.10 -15.76 -1.71
N ILE A 89 2.77 -15.20 -2.71
CA ILE A 89 2.32 -14.04 -3.49
C ILE A 89 2.07 -14.51 -4.92
N LYS A 90 0.82 -14.40 -5.38
CA LYS A 90 0.43 -14.70 -6.77
C LYS A 90 0.55 -13.49 -7.69
N HIS A 91 0.98 -13.69 -8.93
CA HIS A 91 0.91 -12.65 -9.95
C HIS A 91 -0.56 -12.40 -10.35
N GLN A 92 -1.03 -11.16 -10.17
CA GLN A 92 -2.42 -10.81 -10.42
C GLN A 92 -2.71 -10.68 -11.93
N PRO A 93 -3.87 -11.16 -12.42
CA PRO A 93 -4.25 -10.97 -13.81
C PRO A 93 -4.42 -9.48 -14.13
N LEU A 94 -4.11 -9.14 -15.38
CA LEU A 94 -4.44 -7.83 -15.94
C LEU A 94 -5.96 -7.59 -15.85
N PRO A 95 -6.40 -6.36 -15.54
CA PRO A 95 -7.83 -6.04 -15.46
C PRO A 95 -8.50 -5.89 -16.84
N TYR A 96 -7.74 -5.99 -17.93
CA TYR A 96 -8.20 -5.90 -19.31
C TYR A 96 -7.24 -6.68 -20.25
N PRO A 97 -7.65 -7.02 -21.48
CA PRO A 97 -6.76 -7.64 -22.47
C PRO A 97 -5.49 -6.84 -22.72
N SER A 98 -4.38 -7.51 -23.06
CA SER A 98 -3.05 -6.90 -23.20
C SER A 98 -2.96 -5.80 -24.26
N ASP A 99 -3.81 -5.84 -25.28
CA ASP A 99 -3.91 -4.87 -26.37
C ASP A 99 -4.93 -3.74 -26.09
N ALA A 100 -5.65 -3.79 -24.97
CA ALA A 100 -6.79 -2.90 -24.75
C ALA A 100 -6.42 -1.43 -24.45
N LEU A 101 -5.12 -1.12 -24.30
CA LEU A 101 -4.59 0.23 -24.11
C LEU A 101 -4.05 0.87 -25.40
N GLU A 102 -4.10 0.15 -26.52
CA GLU A 102 -3.71 0.68 -27.81
C GLU A 102 -4.64 1.85 -28.24
N PRO A 103 -4.11 2.85 -28.98
CA PRO A 103 -2.75 2.97 -29.50
C PRO A 103 -1.77 3.66 -28.54
N TYR A 104 -2.11 3.81 -27.26
CA TYR A 104 -1.35 4.63 -26.32
C TYR A 104 -0.28 3.84 -25.56
N ILE A 105 -0.51 2.57 -25.29
CA ILE A 105 0.49 1.62 -24.81
C ILE A 105 0.33 0.37 -25.65
N SER A 106 1.39 -0.04 -26.35
CA SER A 106 1.30 -1.20 -27.24
C SER A 106 1.12 -2.49 -26.45
N LYS A 107 0.53 -3.50 -27.10
CA LYS A 107 0.48 -4.86 -26.55
C LYS A 107 1.86 -5.36 -26.12
N GLU A 108 2.89 -5.09 -26.91
CA GLU A 108 4.27 -5.50 -26.60
C GLU A 108 4.78 -4.86 -25.31
N THR A 109 4.55 -3.55 -25.10
CA THR A 109 4.88 -2.88 -23.84
C THR A 109 4.14 -3.51 -22.66
N VAL A 110 2.83 -3.77 -22.80
CA VAL A 110 2.03 -4.40 -21.73
C VAL A 110 2.55 -5.80 -21.40
N GLU A 111 2.83 -6.63 -22.41
CA GLU A 111 3.36 -7.98 -22.20
C GLU A 111 4.75 -7.96 -21.54
N GLN A 112 5.67 -7.10 -21.97
CA GLN A 112 6.97 -6.95 -21.32
C GLN A 112 6.83 -6.43 -19.87
N HIS A 113 5.95 -5.45 -19.64
CA HIS A 113 5.82 -4.80 -18.34
C HIS A 113 5.09 -5.67 -17.32
N TRP A 114 3.97 -6.28 -17.69
CA TRP A 114 3.19 -7.16 -16.81
C TRP A 114 3.78 -8.57 -16.76
N VAL A 115 3.92 -9.27 -17.90
CA VAL A 115 4.35 -10.68 -17.92
C VAL A 115 5.79 -10.84 -17.45
N VAL A 116 6.71 -9.96 -17.85
CA VAL A 116 8.14 -10.15 -17.54
C VAL A 116 8.54 -9.37 -16.29
N HIS A 117 8.34 -8.05 -16.27
CA HIS A 117 8.85 -7.21 -15.18
C HIS A 117 8.12 -7.41 -13.86
N GLN A 118 6.78 -7.48 -13.88
CA GLN A 118 6.01 -7.71 -12.66
C GLN A 118 6.16 -9.13 -12.14
N GLN A 119 6.10 -10.15 -13.01
CA GLN A 119 6.35 -11.56 -12.62
C GLN A 119 7.73 -11.74 -11.97
N MET A 120 8.79 -11.13 -12.53
CA MET A 120 10.12 -11.19 -11.91
C MET A 120 10.13 -10.67 -10.47
N HIS A 121 9.33 -9.64 -10.16
CA HIS A 121 9.20 -9.15 -8.79
C HIS A 121 8.42 -10.11 -7.89
N VAL A 122 7.40 -10.79 -8.42
CA VAL A 122 6.66 -11.84 -7.71
C VAL A 122 7.60 -13.01 -7.39
N ASP A 123 8.32 -13.53 -8.38
CA ASP A 123 9.22 -14.68 -8.22
C ASP A 123 10.34 -14.38 -7.21
N ARG A 124 10.97 -13.21 -7.34
CA ARG A 124 12.01 -12.77 -6.39
C ARG A 124 11.46 -12.60 -4.99
N LEU A 125 10.23 -12.13 -4.85
CA LEU A 125 9.59 -11.96 -3.55
C LEU A 125 9.31 -13.32 -2.91
N ASN A 126 8.70 -14.24 -3.65
CA ASN A 126 8.42 -15.61 -3.17
C ASN A 126 9.71 -16.33 -2.76
N GLY A 127 10.79 -16.22 -3.55
CA GLY A 127 12.10 -16.76 -3.21
C GLY A 127 12.75 -16.17 -1.96
N MET A 128 12.32 -14.98 -1.51
CA MET A 128 12.76 -14.37 -0.25
C MET A 128 11.86 -14.72 0.95
N ILE A 129 10.62 -15.15 0.70
CA ILE A 129 9.62 -15.38 1.75
C ILE A 129 9.75 -16.78 2.35
N GLY A 130 10.07 -17.80 1.55
CA GLY A 130 10.13 -19.18 2.03
C GLY A 130 11.06 -19.39 3.22
N GLY A 131 10.53 -19.99 4.28
CA GLY A 131 11.16 -20.21 5.58
C GLY A 131 11.42 -18.96 6.42
N SER A 132 10.87 -17.80 6.04
CA SER A 132 11.10 -16.51 6.71
C SER A 132 9.94 -16.10 7.63
N GLU A 133 10.14 -15.04 8.41
CA GLU A 133 9.07 -14.43 9.22
C GLU A 133 7.95 -13.77 8.38
N TRP A 134 8.14 -13.65 7.06
CA TRP A 134 7.19 -13.06 6.13
C TRP A 134 6.18 -14.05 5.57
N GLU A 135 6.34 -15.36 5.84
CA GLU A 135 5.41 -16.39 5.36
C GLU A 135 3.98 -16.13 5.83
N GLY A 136 3.03 -16.27 4.91
CA GLY A 136 1.60 -16.09 5.17
C GLY A 136 1.17 -14.64 5.44
N MET A 137 2.09 -13.66 5.39
CA MET A 137 1.71 -12.24 5.44
C MET A 137 1.12 -11.79 4.11
N SER A 138 0.05 -10.99 4.17
CA SER A 138 -0.38 -10.23 2.99
C SER A 138 0.72 -9.27 2.52
N LEU A 139 0.70 -8.93 1.23
CA LEU A 139 1.64 -7.98 0.62
C LEU A 139 1.73 -6.66 1.40
N GLY A 140 0.59 -6.14 1.86
CA GLY A 140 0.53 -4.91 2.67
C GLY A 140 1.17 -5.04 4.05
N GLN A 141 0.92 -6.14 4.76
CA GLN A 141 1.56 -6.42 6.05
C GLN A 141 3.07 -6.58 5.90
N MET A 142 3.48 -7.27 4.84
CA MET A 142 4.88 -7.50 4.51
C MET A 142 5.58 -6.17 4.25
N MET A 143 5.05 -5.32 3.36
CA MET A 143 5.62 -3.99 3.10
C MET A 143 5.80 -3.17 4.39
N LEU A 144 4.78 -3.12 5.26
CA LEU A 144 4.86 -2.34 6.50
C LEU A 144 5.94 -2.85 7.45
N SER A 145 6.05 -4.15 7.55
CA SER A 145 6.93 -4.80 8.51
C SER A 145 8.37 -4.85 7.99
N SER A 146 8.58 -5.10 6.69
CA SER A 146 9.89 -5.09 6.05
C SER A 146 10.45 -3.67 5.85
N PHE A 147 9.61 -2.62 5.95
CA PHE A 147 10.05 -1.21 5.89
C PHE A 147 10.77 -0.73 7.16
N ASN A 148 10.73 -1.51 8.26
CA ASN A 148 11.35 -1.15 9.54
C ASN A 148 10.91 0.22 10.11
N GLU A 149 9.70 0.68 9.75
CA GLU A 149 9.18 2.01 10.12
C GLU A 149 10.14 3.18 9.81
N GLY A 150 11.08 2.99 8.88
CA GLY A 150 12.12 3.98 8.56
C GLY A 150 13.16 4.20 9.67
N ARG A 151 13.24 3.30 10.66
CA ARG A 151 14.24 3.37 11.74
C ARG A 151 15.60 2.83 11.29
N GLU A 152 15.57 1.86 10.38
CA GLU A 152 16.72 1.20 9.78
C GLU A 152 16.50 1.05 8.27
N GLN A 153 17.51 0.57 7.54
CA GLN A 153 17.33 0.26 6.12
C GLN A 153 16.23 -0.80 5.97
N PRO A 154 15.33 -0.68 4.97
CA PRO A 154 14.33 -1.69 4.71
C PRO A 154 14.96 -3.06 4.44
N HIS A 155 14.28 -4.13 4.89
CA HIS A 155 14.68 -5.48 4.54
C HIS A 155 14.52 -5.72 3.03
N PRO A 156 15.31 -6.62 2.42
CA PRO A 156 15.26 -6.89 0.98
C PRO A 156 13.85 -7.16 0.41
N PRO A 157 12.95 -7.91 1.09
CA PRO A 157 11.59 -8.16 0.60
C PRO A 157 10.77 -6.88 0.36
N PHE A 158 11.06 -5.79 1.08
CA PHE A 158 10.33 -4.53 0.95
C PHE A 158 10.32 -4.02 -0.49
N PHE A 159 11.46 -4.08 -1.16
CA PHE A 159 11.60 -3.55 -2.51
C PHE A 159 10.70 -4.31 -3.49
N HIS A 160 10.75 -5.64 -3.47
CA HIS A 160 9.93 -6.46 -4.36
C HIS A 160 8.45 -6.38 -4.00
N ALA A 161 8.09 -6.39 -2.71
CA ALA A 161 6.71 -6.23 -2.26
C ALA A 161 6.11 -4.88 -2.71
N ALA A 162 6.87 -3.79 -2.56
CA ALA A 162 6.44 -2.48 -3.04
C ALA A 162 6.29 -2.44 -4.55
N GLN A 163 7.20 -3.08 -5.30
CA GLN A 163 7.11 -3.10 -6.76
C GLN A 163 5.90 -3.91 -7.24
N VAL A 164 5.60 -5.07 -6.66
CA VAL A 164 4.36 -5.82 -6.99
C VAL A 164 3.14 -4.93 -6.75
N TRP A 165 3.06 -4.30 -5.56
CA TRP A 165 1.94 -3.42 -5.22
C TRP A 165 1.81 -2.21 -6.16
N ASN A 166 2.94 -1.57 -6.50
CA ASN A 166 2.95 -0.39 -7.38
C ASN A 166 2.43 -0.73 -8.78
N HIS A 167 2.83 -1.88 -9.34
CA HIS A 167 2.40 -2.31 -10.67
C HIS A 167 0.93 -2.71 -10.69
N ASP A 168 0.46 -3.46 -9.69
CA ASP A 168 -0.97 -3.78 -9.56
C ASP A 168 -1.81 -2.50 -9.44
N PHE A 169 -1.34 -1.53 -8.67
CA PHE A 169 -1.98 -0.23 -8.56
C PHE A 169 -2.02 0.50 -9.91
N TYR A 170 -0.91 0.50 -10.65
CA TYR A 170 -0.77 1.14 -11.95
C TYR A 170 -1.76 0.59 -12.99
N TRP A 171 -1.80 -0.74 -13.20
CA TRP A 171 -2.72 -1.36 -14.14
C TRP A 171 -4.18 -1.09 -13.79
N ARG A 172 -4.53 -1.17 -12.50
CA ARG A 172 -5.89 -0.87 -12.02
C ARG A 172 -6.22 0.61 -11.98
N SER A 173 -5.25 1.49 -12.25
CA SER A 173 -5.49 2.94 -12.39
C SER A 173 -5.83 3.33 -13.82
N MET A 174 -5.74 2.40 -14.76
CA MET A 174 -6.04 2.62 -16.17
C MET A 174 -7.25 1.79 -16.60
N LYS A 175 -7.85 2.16 -17.72
CA LYS A 175 -8.86 1.37 -18.41
C LYS A 175 -8.87 1.68 -19.91
N PRO A 176 -9.35 0.75 -20.77
CA PRO A 176 -9.67 1.04 -22.16
C PRO A 176 -10.69 2.16 -22.26
N GLY A 177 -10.48 3.12 -23.16
CA GLY A 177 -11.36 4.29 -23.29
C GLY A 177 -11.42 5.18 -22.04
N GLY A 178 -10.35 5.19 -21.24
CA GLY A 178 -10.22 6.02 -20.05
C GLY A 178 -9.96 7.50 -20.35
N GLY A 179 -9.35 8.18 -19.38
CA GLY A 179 -9.06 9.59 -19.44
C GLY A 179 -10.32 10.45 -19.39
N GLY A 180 -10.30 11.58 -20.09
CA GLY A 180 -11.39 12.57 -20.02
C GLY A 180 -11.44 13.32 -18.69
N LYS A 181 -12.64 13.72 -18.27
CA LYS A 181 -12.84 14.53 -17.06
C LYS A 181 -13.12 13.65 -15.83
N PRO A 182 -12.57 14.00 -14.65
CA PRO A 182 -12.92 13.34 -13.40
C PRO A 182 -14.41 13.46 -13.07
N PRO A 183 -15.01 12.46 -12.39
CA PRO A 183 -16.33 12.58 -11.79
C PRO A 183 -16.46 13.80 -10.89
N GLU A 184 -17.68 14.31 -10.70
CA GLU A 184 -17.94 15.60 -10.06
C GLU A 184 -17.35 15.70 -8.64
N ARG A 185 -17.46 14.64 -7.84
CA ARG A 185 -16.97 14.64 -6.46
C ARG A 185 -15.44 14.67 -6.43
N LEU A 186 -14.76 13.86 -7.24
CA LEU A 186 -13.30 13.95 -7.41
C LEU A 186 -12.86 15.33 -7.93
N LEU A 187 -13.57 15.88 -8.93
CA LEU A 187 -13.28 17.21 -9.49
C LEU A 187 -13.40 18.32 -8.42
N LYS A 188 -14.36 18.23 -7.50
CA LYS A 188 -14.47 19.16 -6.35
C LYS A 188 -13.23 19.10 -5.46
N PHE A 189 -12.71 17.91 -5.14
CA PHE A 189 -11.46 17.77 -4.38
C PHE A 189 -10.27 18.35 -5.14
N ILE A 190 -10.18 18.09 -6.45
CA ILE A 190 -9.12 18.61 -7.29
C ILE A 190 -9.14 20.15 -7.31
N ASN A 191 -10.28 20.76 -7.60
CA ASN A 191 -10.42 22.21 -7.62
C ASN A 191 -10.15 22.83 -6.25
N ARG A 192 -10.54 22.14 -5.16
CA ARG A 192 -10.27 22.59 -3.79
C ARG A 192 -8.77 22.63 -3.48
N ASP A 193 -8.04 21.59 -3.86
CA ASP A 193 -6.66 21.36 -3.41
C ASP A 193 -5.60 21.91 -4.38
N PHE A 194 -5.94 22.01 -5.67
CA PHE A 194 -5.06 22.50 -6.73
C PHE A 194 -5.57 23.79 -7.40
N GLY A 195 -6.80 24.22 -7.12
CA GLY A 195 -7.43 25.39 -7.75
C GLY A 195 -8.19 25.05 -9.03
N SER A 196 -7.64 24.20 -9.89
CA SER A 196 -8.34 23.66 -11.06
C SER A 196 -7.82 22.28 -11.47
N TYR A 197 -8.56 21.59 -12.34
CA TYR A 197 -8.13 20.33 -12.93
C TYR A 197 -6.87 20.47 -13.77
N GLU A 198 -6.79 21.53 -14.57
CA GLU A 198 -5.65 21.85 -15.43
C GLU A 198 -4.41 22.11 -14.59
N HIS A 199 -4.55 22.82 -13.45
CA HIS A 199 -3.42 23.05 -12.56
C HIS A 199 -2.95 21.77 -11.86
N MET A 200 -3.87 20.85 -11.54
CA MET A 200 -3.50 19.53 -11.04
C MET A 200 -2.72 18.73 -12.09
N LEU A 201 -3.19 18.68 -13.34
CA LEU A 201 -2.48 18.02 -14.44
C LEU A 201 -1.09 18.65 -14.67
N GLN A 202 -0.98 19.97 -14.63
CA GLN A 202 0.31 20.66 -14.78
C GLN A 202 1.29 20.29 -13.67
N GLN A 203 0.84 20.24 -12.41
CA GLN A 203 1.69 19.81 -11.30
C GLN A 203 2.05 18.32 -11.40
N PHE A 204 1.14 17.47 -11.90
CA PHE A 204 1.39 16.04 -12.05
C PHE A 204 2.43 15.79 -13.14
N MET A 205 2.27 16.48 -14.27
CA MET A 205 3.20 16.46 -15.39
C MET A 205 4.58 16.95 -14.98
N ASP A 206 4.67 18.10 -14.32
CA ASP A 206 5.94 18.61 -13.79
C ASP A 206 6.59 17.59 -12.85
N ALA A 207 5.82 16.98 -11.96
CA ALA A 207 6.33 15.96 -11.06
C ALA A 207 6.89 14.74 -11.81
N ALA A 208 6.22 14.27 -12.87
CA ALA A 208 6.66 13.13 -13.67
C ALA A 208 7.91 13.43 -14.50
N LEU A 209 8.00 14.63 -15.08
CA LEU A 209 9.15 15.06 -15.88
C LEU A 209 10.38 15.31 -15.00
N THR A 210 10.19 15.93 -13.83
CA THR A 210 11.29 16.24 -12.91
C THR A 210 11.62 15.08 -11.96
N GLN A 211 10.98 13.91 -12.09
CA GLN A 211 11.40 12.70 -11.39
C GLN A 211 12.71 12.21 -12.00
N PHE A 212 13.80 12.34 -11.24
CA PHE A 212 15.10 11.85 -11.68
C PHE A 212 15.19 10.33 -11.55
N GLY A 213 15.72 9.66 -12.58
CA GLY A 213 15.83 8.21 -12.62
C GLY A 213 14.48 7.49 -12.62
N SER A 214 14.49 6.24 -12.15
CA SER A 214 13.28 5.42 -12.04
C SER A 214 12.49 5.75 -10.77
N GLY A 215 11.17 5.86 -10.89
CA GLY A 215 10.30 6.12 -9.75
C GLY A 215 8.84 6.28 -10.16
N TRP A 216 8.02 6.66 -9.19
CA TRP A 216 6.57 6.76 -9.34
C TRP A 216 6.09 8.15 -8.94
N VAL A 217 5.04 8.61 -9.62
CA VAL A 217 4.30 9.83 -9.28
C VAL A 217 2.88 9.46 -8.93
N TRP A 218 2.41 10.01 -7.81
CA TRP A 218 1.15 9.64 -7.19
C TRP A 218 0.28 10.86 -6.98
N LEU A 219 -1.01 10.73 -7.29
CA LEU A 219 -2.05 11.57 -6.72
C LEU A 219 -2.55 10.90 -5.44
N SER A 220 -2.16 11.43 -4.28
CA SER A 220 -2.40 10.81 -2.99
C SER A 220 -3.34 11.64 -2.13
N TYR A 221 -4.23 11.00 -1.38
CA TYR A 221 -4.96 11.65 -0.30
C TYR A 221 -4.14 11.60 0.99
N LYS A 222 -3.66 12.76 1.46
CA LYS A 222 -2.91 12.89 2.71
C LYS A 222 -3.71 13.65 3.74
N GLU A 223 -3.55 13.24 4.99
CA GLU A 223 -4.09 13.96 6.13
C GLU A 223 -3.62 15.41 6.14
N SER A 224 -4.56 16.30 6.39
CA SER A 224 -4.21 17.69 6.60
C SER A 224 -3.90 17.88 8.09
N LYS A 225 -2.64 18.11 8.43
CA LYS A 225 -2.27 18.63 9.76
C LYS A 225 -2.78 20.05 10.01
N LEU A 226 -3.29 20.72 8.98
CA LEU A 226 -3.86 22.04 9.14
C LEU A 226 -5.24 21.87 9.76
N PRO A 227 -5.47 22.40 10.97
CA PRO A 227 -6.81 22.49 11.50
C PRO A 227 -7.56 23.38 10.53
N TYR A 228 -8.41 22.78 9.71
CA TYR A 228 -9.31 23.53 8.86
C TYR A 228 -8.58 24.30 7.73
N VAL A 229 -8.29 23.60 6.62
CA VAL A 229 -7.88 24.26 5.37
C VAL A 229 -8.89 25.37 5.05
N LYS A 230 -8.41 26.57 4.70
CA LYS A 230 -9.24 27.75 4.39
C LYS A 230 -10.31 27.50 3.30
N SER A 231 -10.21 26.38 2.59
CA SER A 231 -11.21 25.87 1.66
C SER A 231 -12.11 24.86 2.39
N ARG A 232 -13.26 25.33 2.88
CA ARG A 232 -14.30 24.51 3.51
C ARG A 232 -15.05 23.73 2.44
N SER A 233 -14.96 22.39 2.43
CA SER A 233 -15.99 21.58 1.78
C SER A 233 -17.28 21.65 2.62
N PRO A 234 -18.46 21.78 1.99
CA PRO A 234 -19.74 21.70 2.69
C PRO A 234 -19.98 20.31 3.30
N ILE A 235 -19.28 19.28 2.82
CA ILE A 235 -19.33 17.92 3.35
C ILE A 235 -18.25 17.79 4.44
N PRO A 236 -18.60 17.64 5.73
CA PRO A 236 -17.61 17.64 6.81
C PRO A 236 -16.55 16.55 6.74
N SER A 237 -16.89 15.35 6.25
CA SER A 237 -15.96 14.22 6.07
C SER A 237 -14.85 14.53 5.07
N ASP A 238 -15.09 15.41 4.12
CA ASP A 238 -14.13 15.71 3.06
C ASP A 238 -12.96 16.58 3.57
N ASN A 239 -13.13 17.20 4.74
CA ASN A 239 -12.17 18.14 5.33
C ASN A 239 -11.07 17.47 6.18
N TYR A 240 -11.00 16.13 6.23
CA TYR A 240 -10.02 15.37 7.03
C TYR A 240 -8.64 15.23 6.36
N GLY A 241 -8.54 15.62 5.09
CA GLY A 241 -7.35 15.47 4.28
C GLY A 241 -7.44 16.23 2.97
N ARG A 242 -6.35 16.20 2.21
CA ARG A 242 -6.17 16.87 0.93
C ARG A 242 -5.49 15.96 -0.07
N LEU A 243 -5.81 16.14 -1.34
CA LEU A 243 -5.03 15.62 -2.43
C LEU A 243 -3.67 16.33 -2.46
N VAL A 244 -2.64 15.55 -2.77
CA VAL A 244 -1.29 16.02 -3.01
C VAL A 244 -0.69 15.20 -4.15
N ILE A 245 0.20 15.84 -4.90
CA ILE A 245 1.08 15.12 -5.81
C ILE A 245 2.36 14.80 -5.04
N SER A 246 2.79 13.54 -5.09
CA SER A 246 4.02 13.12 -4.46
C SER A 246 4.80 12.16 -5.34
N LYS A 247 6.11 12.13 -5.13
CA LYS A 247 7.02 11.24 -5.84
C LYS A 247 7.61 10.23 -4.86
N THR A 248 7.81 9.01 -5.33
CA THR A 248 8.61 8.03 -4.60
C THR A 248 9.70 7.50 -5.53
N PRO A 249 10.98 7.59 -5.14
CA PRO A 249 12.01 6.88 -5.88
C PRO A 249 11.71 5.37 -5.84
N ASN A 250 12.13 4.62 -6.86
CA ASN A 250 12.14 3.16 -6.74
C ASN A 250 13.01 2.80 -5.52
N ALA A 251 12.40 2.17 -4.52
CA ALA A 251 12.86 2.28 -3.14
C ALA A 251 14.28 1.76 -2.85
N ILE A 252 14.95 1.05 -3.77
CA ILE A 252 16.37 0.66 -3.64
C ILE A 252 17.00 0.55 -5.05
N ASN A 253 17.50 1.65 -5.63
CA ASN A 253 18.78 1.66 -6.38
C ASN A 253 19.19 3.06 -6.89
N PRO A 254 20.48 3.47 -6.81
CA PRO A 254 20.94 4.81 -7.22
C PRO A 254 21.08 5.05 -8.73
N LEU A 255 21.08 4.01 -9.57
CA LEU A 255 21.43 4.16 -11.00
C LEU A 255 20.74 3.10 -11.85
N VAL A 256 19.57 3.43 -12.41
CA VAL A 256 19.15 2.90 -13.71
C VAL A 256 18.86 4.11 -14.58
N TRP A 257 19.88 4.48 -15.35
CA TRP A 257 19.85 5.53 -16.36
C TRP A 257 19.59 4.83 -17.70
N GLY A 258 18.56 5.26 -18.43
CA GLY A 258 18.44 4.98 -19.87
C GLY A 258 17.12 4.36 -20.34
N HIS A 259 16.50 3.44 -19.59
CA HIS A 259 15.34 2.69 -20.14
C HIS A 259 14.25 2.53 -19.09
N SER A 260 13.18 3.32 -19.24
CA SER A 260 11.94 3.08 -18.51
C SER A 260 11.16 2.01 -19.26
N HIS A 261 11.11 0.80 -18.70
CA HIS A 261 10.38 -0.32 -19.31
C HIS A 261 8.88 -0.04 -19.50
N ALA A 262 8.31 0.95 -18.79
CA ALA A 262 6.90 1.31 -18.90
C ALA A 262 6.52 2.03 -20.19
N TYR A 263 7.48 2.60 -20.94
CA TYR A 263 7.15 3.43 -22.10
C TYR A 263 8.20 3.44 -23.22
N TYR A 264 9.39 2.90 -22.98
CA TYR A 264 10.50 3.10 -23.92
C TYR A 264 10.25 2.48 -25.30
N LEU A 265 9.53 1.35 -25.37
CA LEU A 265 9.20 0.71 -26.66
C LEU A 265 8.28 1.59 -27.52
N ASP A 266 7.36 2.33 -26.91
CA ASP A 266 6.37 3.16 -27.63
C ASP A 266 6.81 4.63 -27.81
N TYR A 267 7.58 5.14 -26.85
CA TYR A 267 7.89 6.57 -26.73
C TYR A 267 9.38 6.91 -26.68
N GLU A 268 10.27 5.93 -26.52
CA GLU A 268 11.71 6.14 -26.37
C GLU A 268 12.04 7.14 -25.25
N ASP A 269 12.63 8.30 -25.57
CA ASP A 269 12.96 9.37 -24.63
C ASP A 269 11.80 10.35 -24.36
N ARG A 270 10.69 10.23 -25.10
CA ARG A 270 9.52 11.12 -25.05
C ARG A 270 8.61 10.82 -23.86
N ARG A 271 9.18 10.90 -22.65
CA ARG A 271 8.44 10.72 -21.38
C ARG A 271 7.22 11.64 -21.29
N ALA A 272 7.33 12.87 -21.80
CA ALA A 272 6.23 13.82 -21.80
C ALA A 272 5.02 13.28 -22.57
N ASP A 273 5.23 12.78 -23.78
CA ASP A 273 4.18 12.24 -24.64
C ASP A 273 3.49 11.04 -23.97
N TYR A 274 4.26 10.14 -23.35
CA TYR A 274 3.72 9.00 -22.60
C TYR A 274 2.83 9.44 -21.44
N VAL A 275 3.31 10.35 -20.59
CA VAL A 275 2.55 10.81 -19.41
C VAL A 275 1.28 11.53 -19.84
N ALA A 276 1.34 12.35 -20.88
CA ALA A 276 0.17 13.02 -21.44
C ALA A 276 -0.85 12.00 -21.97
N ALA A 277 -0.41 11.00 -22.74
CA ALA A 277 -1.28 9.95 -23.26
C ALA A 277 -2.00 9.18 -22.14
N VAL A 278 -1.27 8.77 -21.10
CA VAL A 278 -1.86 8.08 -19.93
C VAL A 278 -2.91 8.95 -19.26
N LEU A 279 -2.58 10.20 -18.91
CA LEU A 279 -3.47 11.12 -18.20
C LEU A 279 -4.73 11.46 -19.00
N GLU A 280 -4.59 11.68 -20.30
CA GLU A 280 -5.68 12.14 -21.16
C GLU A 280 -6.58 11.01 -21.65
N LYS A 281 -6.04 9.79 -21.79
CA LYS A 281 -6.69 8.71 -22.55
C LYS A 281 -6.87 7.40 -21.81
N LEU A 282 -6.14 7.17 -20.72
CA LEU A 282 -6.14 5.85 -20.06
C LEU A 282 -6.57 5.87 -18.59
N VAL A 283 -6.41 6.99 -17.86
CA VAL A 283 -6.76 7.03 -16.42
C VAL A 283 -8.22 6.65 -16.20
N SER A 284 -8.47 5.68 -15.31
CA SER A 284 -9.82 5.40 -14.81
C SER A 284 -10.14 6.35 -13.64
N TRP A 285 -10.79 7.47 -13.94
CA TRP A 285 -11.17 8.44 -12.92
C TRP A 285 -12.21 7.90 -11.93
N GLU A 286 -13.02 6.92 -12.32
CA GLU A 286 -14.00 6.27 -11.43
C GLU A 286 -13.30 5.44 -10.36
N VAL A 287 -12.25 4.69 -10.73
CA VAL A 287 -11.42 3.97 -9.76
C VAL A 287 -10.68 4.95 -8.84
N VAL A 288 -10.19 6.07 -9.37
CA VAL A 288 -9.58 7.13 -8.54
C VAL A 288 -10.58 7.71 -7.54
N GLU A 289 -11.82 7.97 -7.96
CA GLU A 289 -12.88 8.47 -7.06
C GLU A 289 -13.29 7.42 -6.01
N SER A 290 -13.39 6.15 -6.39
CA SER A 290 -13.66 5.05 -5.45
C SER A 290 -12.57 4.97 -4.37
N ARG A 291 -11.30 5.01 -4.77
CA ARG A 291 -10.15 5.02 -3.84
C ARG A 291 -10.15 6.27 -2.95
N LEU A 292 -10.48 7.44 -3.49
CA LEU A 292 -10.62 8.67 -2.71
C LEU A 292 -11.71 8.51 -1.64
N THR A 293 -12.88 7.97 -2.00
CA THR A 293 -13.99 7.77 -1.07
C THR A 293 -13.59 6.87 0.09
N LYS A 294 -12.92 5.74 -0.21
CA LYS A 294 -12.37 4.85 0.82
C LYS A 294 -11.31 5.55 1.69
N ALA A 295 -10.43 6.35 1.08
CA ALA A 295 -9.40 7.08 1.81
C ALA A 295 -9.99 8.13 2.77
N VAL A 296 -11.04 8.84 2.34
CA VAL A 296 -11.81 9.77 3.18
C VAL A 296 -12.46 9.02 4.34
N GLN A 297 -13.12 7.90 4.07
CA GLN A 297 -13.77 7.09 5.11
C GLN A 297 -12.76 6.61 6.17
N ARG A 298 -11.63 6.05 5.73
CA ARG A 298 -10.55 5.61 6.64
C ARG A 298 -9.98 6.77 7.47
N ALA A 299 -9.84 7.96 6.88
CA ALA A 299 -9.37 9.14 7.60
C ALA A 299 -10.37 9.58 8.68
N VAL A 300 -11.68 9.58 8.38
CA VAL A 300 -12.75 9.90 9.33
C VAL A 300 -12.76 8.91 10.50
N GLU A 301 -12.69 7.61 10.22
CA GLU A 301 -12.69 6.55 11.23
C GLU A 301 -11.50 6.66 12.18
N ARG A 302 -10.30 6.82 11.63
CA ARG A 302 -9.09 6.96 12.41
C ARG A 302 -9.13 8.19 13.31
N ASP A 303 -9.58 9.34 12.80
CA ASP A 303 -9.68 10.56 13.62
C ASP A 303 -10.81 10.46 14.66
N GLY A 304 -11.91 9.76 14.34
CA GLY A 304 -12.92 9.36 15.33
C GLY A 304 -12.33 8.54 16.47
N TYR A 305 -11.51 7.54 16.15
CA TYR A 305 -10.81 6.71 17.13
C TYR A 305 -9.81 7.51 17.96
N LEU A 306 -9.00 8.38 17.33
CA LEU A 306 -8.06 9.25 18.01
C LEU A 306 -8.77 10.18 19.00
N ARG A 307 -9.90 10.78 18.61
CA ARG A 307 -10.73 11.61 19.50
C ARG A 307 -11.23 10.84 20.73
N LYS A 308 -11.78 9.64 20.54
CA LYS A 308 -12.23 8.76 21.65
C LYS A 308 -11.08 8.44 22.61
N ARG A 309 -9.90 8.11 22.09
CA ARG A 309 -8.71 7.79 22.89
C ARG A 309 -8.17 8.99 23.66
N VAL A 310 -8.19 10.20 23.06
CA VAL A 310 -7.80 11.45 23.72
C VAL A 310 -8.79 11.80 24.85
N LEU A 311 -10.10 11.69 24.61
CA LEU A 311 -11.13 11.90 25.63
C LEU A 311 -10.97 10.93 26.81
N LYS A 312 -10.77 9.64 26.54
CA LYS A 312 -10.51 8.62 27.58
C LYS A 312 -9.26 8.96 28.41
N LYS A 313 -8.18 9.42 27.78
CA LYS A 313 -6.97 9.87 28.50
C LYS A 313 -7.24 11.10 29.36
N ARG A 314 -8.01 12.08 28.88
CA ARG A 314 -8.39 13.29 29.65
C ARG A 314 -9.25 12.93 30.86
N HIS A 315 -10.27 12.09 30.68
CA HIS A 315 -11.12 11.63 31.78
C HIS A 315 -10.32 10.84 32.82
N LEU A 316 -9.41 9.95 32.39
CA LEU A 316 -8.56 9.19 33.31
C LEU A 316 -7.59 10.10 34.08
N ALA A 317 -7.04 11.13 33.43
CA ALA A 317 -6.18 12.11 34.08
C ALA A 317 -6.95 12.97 35.10
N GLN A 318 -8.19 13.36 34.78
CA GLN A 318 -9.08 14.08 35.69
C GLN A 318 -9.46 13.24 36.91
N ALA A 319 -9.83 11.97 36.71
CA ALA A 319 -10.11 11.03 37.79
C ALA A 319 -8.90 10.84 38.73
N ASN A 320 -7.72 10.58 38.17
CA ASN A 320 -6.48 10.44 38.96
C ASN A 320 -6.07 11.74 39.67
N GLY A 321 -6.39 12.90 39.11
CA GLY A 321 -6.17 14.21 39.74
C GLY A 321 -7.11 14.46 40.92
N GLN A 322 -8.38 14.05 40.79
CA GLN A 322 -9.39 14.14 41.84
C GLN A 322 -9.09 13.17 43.00
N ASP A 323 -8.63 11.95 42.72
CA ASP A 323 -8.22 11.00 43.76
C ASP A 323 -6.98 11.48 44.53
N ARG A 324 -6.00 12.10 43.86
CA ARG A 324 -4.85 12.73 44.52
C ARG A 324 -5.21 13.95 45.35
N ALA A 325 -6.27 14.66 45.00
CA ALA A 325 -6.79 15.79 45.79
C ALA A 325 -7.54 15.29 47.04
N ARG A 326 -8.33 14.21 46.91
CA ARG A 326 -9.03 13.55 48.03
C ARG A 326 -8.09 12.84 49.01
N SER A 327 -6.95 12.33 48.55
CA SER A 327 -5.93 11.75 49.44
C SER A 327 -5.08 12.79 50.18
N ARG A 328 -5.24 14.08 49.87
CA ARG A 328 -4.47 15.19 50.46
C ARG A 328 -5.28 16.06 51.42
N THR A 329 -6.57 15.79 51.63
CA THR A 329 -7.32 16.42 52.72
C THR A 329 -6.77 15.92 54.06
N PRO A 330 -6.27 16.82 54.94
CA PRO A 330 -5.78 16.41 56.25
C PRO A 330 -6.89 15.74 57.03
N ARG A 331 -6.58 14.57 57.62
CA ARG A 331 -7.40 13.99 58.68
C ARG A 331 -7.37 15.01 59.81
N GLU A 332 -8.45 15.77 59.98
CA GLU A 332 -8.61 16.62 61.16
C GLU A 332 -8.52 15.72 62.39
N ALA A 333 -7.46 15.93 63.17
CA ALA A 333 -7.24 15.28 64.44
C ALA A 333 -8.24 15.84 65.45
N ARG A 334 -9.00 14.94 66.07
CA ARG A 334 -9.81 15.17 67.26
C ARG A 334 -8.95 15.43 68.48
#